data_AF-A0A6P9E615-F1
#
_entry.id   AF-A0A6P9E615-F1
#
_cell.length_a   1.000
_cell.length_b   1.000
_cell.length_c   1.000
_cell.angle_alpha   90.00
_cell.angle_beta   90.00
_cell.angle_gamma   90.00
#
_symmetry.space_group_name_H-M   'P 1'
#
loop_
_entity.id
_entity.type
_entity.pdbx_description
1 polymer ?
#
loop_
_entity_poly.entity_id
_entity_poly.type
_entity_poly.pdbx_seq_one_letter_code
_entity_poly.pdbx_strand_id
1 'polypeptide(L)'
;MADFVKQILATPIQLADQVAKAAEEASSFKQECAEIKSKTEKLAGLLRQAARASSDLYERPTRRIIDDTDQVLEKALSLVVKCRVNGIVKRVFTIIPTAAFRKMSAQLENSIGDLSWLLRVSAPADDRGDEYLGLPPIAANEPILCLIWEQIAILSTGSLEDRSDAAASLVSLARDNDRYGKLIIEEGGVGPLLKLIKEGKQEGQENAARAIGLLGRDPESVDHMIVAGVCSVFAKILKEGPMKV
;
A
#
# COMPACT_ATOMS: atom_id res chain seq x y z
N MET A 1 16.16 -2.49 3.78
CA MET A 1 14.70 -2.23 3.67
C MET A 1 14.33 -1.90 2.23
N ALA A 2 14.91 -0.85 1.62
CA ALA A 2 14.76 -0.56 0.19
C ALA A 2 15.11 -1.77 -0.72
N ASP A 3 16.13 -2.55 -0.37
CA ASP A 3 16.53 -3.74 -1.15
C ASP A 3 15.46 -4.84 -1.18
N PHE A 4 14.70 -5.00 -0.10
CA PHE A 4 13.59 -5.97 -0.05
C PHE A 4 12.44 -5.52 -0.95
N VAL A 5 12.06 -4.24 -0.88
CA VAL A 5 11.01 -3.65 -1.73
C VAL A 5 11.39 -3.73 -3.21
N LYS A 6 12.66 -3.49 -3.55
CA LYS A 6 13.16 -3.68 -4.93
C LYS A 6 13.09 -5.12 -5.40
N GLN A 7 13.36 -6.09 -4.52
CA GLN A 7 13.29 -7.52 -4.85
C GLN A 7 11.85 -7.95 -5.14
N ILE A 8 10.88 -7.55 -4.30
CA ILE A 8 9.47 -7.92 -4.50
C ILE A 8 8.85 -7.26 -5.73
N LEU A 9 9.37 -6.10 -6.16
CA LEU A 9 8.90 -5.40 -7.37
C LEU A 9 9.48 -5.96 -8.68
N ALA A 10 10.56 -6.75 -8.63
CA ALA A 10 11.22 -7.22 -9.84
C ALA A 10 10.33 -8.17 -10.66
N THR A 11 9.69 -9.13 -10.00
CA THR A 11 8.79 -10.12 -10.62
C THR A 11 7.59 -9.48 -11.32
N PRO A 12 6.77 -8.62 -10.68
CA PRO A 12 5.62 -8.01 -11.34
C PRO A 12 6.02 -7.08 -12.49
N ILE A 13 7.19 -6.40 -12.43
CA ILE A 13 7.69 -5.62 -13.58
C ILE A 13 7.95 -6.55 -14.77
N GLN A 14 8.62 -7.68 -14.55
CA GLN A 14 8.90 -8.67 -15.61
C GLN A 14 7.61 -9.28 -16.16
N LEU A 15 6.65 -9.65 -15.30
CA LEU A 15 5.37 -10.18 -15.73
C LEU A 15 4.59 -9.16 -16.56
N ALA A 16 4.57 -7.89 -16.16
CA ALA A 16 3.89 -6.83 -16.92
C ALA A 16 4.47 -6.69 -18.34
N ASP A 17 5.81 -6.72 -18.48
CA ASP A 17 6.46 -6.69 -19.78
C ASP A 17 6.14 -7.94 -20.64
N GLN A 18 6.07 -9.11 -20.01
CA GLN A 18 5.67 -10.36 -20.70
C GLN A 18 4.21 -10.32 -21.17
N VAL A 19 3.29 -9.81 -20.35
CA VAL A 19 1.88 -9.65 -20.70
C VAL A 19 1.73 -8.68 -21.87
N ALA A 20 2.38 -7.51 -21.81
CA ALA A 20 2.32 -6.51 -22.88
C ALA A 20 2.82 -7.08 -24.22
N LYS A 21 3.94 -7.81 -24.19
CA LYS A 21 4.49 -8.50 -25.38
C LYS A 21 3.56 -9.60 -25.90
N ALA A 22 3.05 -10.46 -25.02
CA ALA A 22 2.16 -11.56 -25.43
C ALA A 22 0.82 -11.05 -25.99
N ALA A 23 0.31 -9.94 -25.46
CA ALA A 23 -0.89 -9.27 -25.95
C ALA A 23 -0.68 -8.62 -27.33
N GLU A 24 0.51 -8.10 -27.62
CA GLU A 24 0.87 -7.57 -28.95
C GLU A 24 0.96 -8.68 -30.01
N GLU A 25 1.45 -9.85 -29.63
CA GLU A 25 1.56 -11.03 -30.50
C GLU A 25 0.22 -11.79 -30.69
N ALA A 26 -0.89 -11.25 -30.16
CA ALA A 26 -2.20 -11.91 -30.20
C ALA A 26 -2.78 -12.00 -31.62
N SER A 27 -3.20 -13.21 -31.99
CA SER A 27 -3.79 -13.49 -33.31
C SER A 27 -5.33 -13.44 -33.30
N SER A 28 -5.94 -13.62 -32.13
CA SER A 28 -7.38 -13.57 -31.86
C SER A 28 -7.69 -12.57 -30.74
N PHE A 29 -8.93 -12.07 -30.66
CA PHE A 29 -9.35 -11.08 -29.62
C PHE A 29 -8.45 -9.83 -29.57
N LYS A 30 -8.09 -9.32 -30.76
CA LYS A 30 -7.08 -8.25 -30.90
C LYS A 30 -7.44 -6.97 -30.15
N GLN A 31 -8.72 -6.60 -30.13
CA GLN A 31 -9.18 -5.39 -29.44
C GLN A 31 -9.06 -5.56 -27.91
N GLU A 32 -9.51 -6.69 -27.38
CA GLU A 32 -9.43 -6.98 -25.95
C GLU A 32 -7.98 -7.16 -25.49
N CYS A 33 -7.13 -7.79 -26.31
CA CYS A 33 -5.68 -7.87 -26.04
C CYS A 33 -5.02 -6.49 -26.07
N ALA A 34 -5.40 -5.60 -26.99
CA ALA A 34 -4.87 -4.23 -27.02
C ALA A 34 -5.27 -3.43 -25.77
N GLU A 35 -6.49 -3.61 -25.26
CA GLU A 35 -6.93 -3.00 -24.00
C GLU A 35 -6.11 -3.52 -22.80
N ILE A 36 -5.93 -4.84 -22.69
CA ILE A 36 -5.09 -5.46 -21.65
C ILE A 36 -3.65 -4.95 -21.75
N LYS A 37 -3.10 -4.85 -22.97
CA LYS A 37 -1.74 -4.32 -23.21
C LYS A 37 -1.61 -2.90 -22.65
N SER A 38 -2.50 -1.99 -23.04
CA SER A 38 -2.45 -0.58 -22.62
C SER A 38 -2.50 -0.43 -21.09
N LYS A 39 -3.40 -1.16 -20.42
CA LYS A 39 -3.49 -1.15 -18.95
C LYS A 39 -2.24 -1.72 -18.30
N THR A 40 -1.71 -2.80 -18.85
CA THR A 40 -0.50 -3.43 -18.32
C THR A 40 0.75 -2.56 -18.50
N GLU A 41 0.86 -1.81 -19.60
CA GLU A 41 1.94 -0.83 -19.80
C GLU A 41 1.87 0.31 -18.79
N LYS A 42 0.66 0.84 -18.51
CA LYS A 42 0.45 1.83 -17.44
C LYS A 42 0.87 1.26 -16.08
N LEU A 43 0.45 0.03 -15.78
CA LEU A 43 0.81 -0.68 -14.54
C LEU A 43 2.33 -0.90 -14.42
N ALA A 44 3.00 -1.28 -15.51
CA ALA A 44 4.45 -1.42 -15.56
C ALA A 44 5.17 -0.08 -15.30
N GLY A 45 4.58 1.04 -15.77
CA GLY A 45 5.04 2.39 -15.45
C GLY A 45 5.00 2.68 -13.95
N LEU A 46 3.87 2.39 -13.29
CA LEU A 46 3.69 2.58 -11.84
C LEU A 46 4.62 1.68 -11.02
N LEU A 47 4.75 0.40 -11.38
CA LEU A 47 5.67 -0.53 -10.70
C LEU A 47 7.12 -0.05 -10.76
N ARG A 48 7.55 0.52 -11.90
CA ARG A 48 8.90 1.10 -12.03
C ARG A 48 9.05 2.38 -11.21
N GLN A 49 8.02 3.21 -11.09
CA GLN A 49 8.04 4.37 -10.19
C GLN A 49 8.16 3.91 -8.73
N ALA A 50 7.41 2.88 -8.33
CA ALA A 50 7.47 2.29 -7.00
C ALA A 50 8.87 1.75 -6.71
N ALA A 51 9.52 1.12 -7.68
CA ALA A 51 10.89 0.61 -7.52
C ALA A 51 11.91 1.73 -7.31
N ARG A 52 11.71 2.90 -7.94
CA ARG A 52 12.55 4.09 -7.73
C ARG A 52 12.32 4.71 -6.35
N ALA A 53 11.06 4.75 -5.89
CA ALA A 53 10.66 5.27 -4.58
C ALA A 53 10.76 4.23 -3.44
N SER A 54 11.37 3.08 -3.67
CA SER A 54 11.39 1.92 -2.76
C SER A 54 11.88 2.18 -1.33
N SER A 55 12.65 3.24 -1.09
CA SER A 55 13.08 3.67 0.25
C SER A 55 11.97 4.32 1.07
N ASP A 56 11.00 4.91 0.40
CA ASP A 56 9.99 5.80 0.98
C ASP A 56 8.60 5.17 0.94
N LEU A 57 8.47 3.99 0.32
CA LEU A 57 7.22 3.26 0.27
C LEU A 57 6.81 2.76 1.66
N TYR A 58 5.53 2.98 1.95
CA TYR A 58 4.93 2.47 3.17
C TYR A 58 4.79 0.94 3.12
N GLU A 59 5.58 0.25 3.94
CA GLU A 59 5.91 -1.18 3.77
C GLU A 59 4.68 -2.11 3.77
N ARG A 60 3.68 -1.82 4.60
CA ARG A 60 2.56 -2.74 4.86
C ARG A 60 1.59 -2.85 3.68
N PRO A 61 1.02 -1.74 3.13
CA PRO A 61 0.22 -1.82 1.91
C PRO A 61 1.04 -2.26 0.71
N THR A 62 2.32 -1.84 0.64
CA THR A 62 3.21 -2.17 -0.48
C THR A 62 3.25 -3.66 -0.75
N ARG A 63 3.44 -4.49 0.29
CA ARG A 63 3.49 -5.94 0.13
C ARG A 63 2.17 -6.52 -0.41
N ARG A 64 1.04 -6.15 0.20
CA ARG A 64 -0.28 -6.66 -0.22
C ARG A 64 -0.61 -6.25 -1.66
N ILE A 65 -0.40 -4.97 -2.00
CA ILE A 65 -0.65 -4.43 -3.33
C ILE A 65 0.21 -5.13 -4.38
N ILE A 66 1.49 -5.36 -4.08
CA ILE A 66 2.42 -6.04 -4.99
C ILE A 66 2.02 -7.50 -5.19
N ASP A 67 1.73 -8.23 -4.12
CA ASP A 67 1.34 -9.65 -4.18
C ASP A 67 0.03 -9.83 -4.97
N ASP A 68 -0.95 -8.94 -4.78
CA ASP A 68 -2.20 -8.95 -5.54
C ASP A 68 -1.98 -8.58 -7.01
N THR A 69 -1.13 -7.58 -7.28
CA THR A 69 -0.75 -7.17 -8.64
C THR A 69 -0.05 -8.30 -9.39
N ASP A 70 0.87 -9.00 -8.73
CA ASP A 70 1.58 -10.16 -9.28
C ASP A 70 0.61 -11.25 -9.72
N GLN A 71 -0.33 -11.64 -8.85
CA GLN A 71 -1.38 -12.60 -9.18
C GLN A 71 -2.29 -12.15 -10.33
N VAL A 72 -2.62 -10.85 -10.41
CA VAL A 72 -3.41 -10.30 -11.52
C VAL A 72 -2.63 -10.41 -12.83
N LEU A 73 -1.33 -10.08 -12.82
CA LEU A 73 -0.45 -10.18 -13.98
C LEU A 73 -0.25 -11.62 -14.45
N GLU A 74 -0.09 -12.59 -13.54
CA GLU A 74 -0.04 -14.02 -13.89
C GLU A 74 -1.33 -14.47 -14.60
N LYS A 75 -2.49 -14.08 -14.05
CA LYS A 75 -3.79 -14.38 -14.66
C LYS A 75 -3.94 -13.69 -16.02
N ALA A 76 -3.51 -12.43 -16.14
CA ALA A 76 -3.50 -11.70 -17.40
C ALA A 76 -2.63 -12.42 -18.44
N LEU A 77 -1.42 -12.85 -18.06
CA LEU A 77 -0.49 -13.58 -18.92
C LEU A 77 -1.13 -14.88 -19.42
N SER A 78 -1.72 -15.65 -18.50
CA SER A 78 -2.41 -16.90 -18.84
C SER A 78 -3.56 -16.71 -19.83
N LEU A 79 -4.23 -15.54 -19.80
CA LEU A 79 -5.33 -15.19 -20.69
C LEU A 79 -4.81 -14.76 -22.07
N VAL A 80 -3.83 -13.85 -22.13
CA VAL A 80 -3.30 -13.34 -23.41
C VAL A 80 -2.50 -14.40 -24.17
N VAL A 81 -1.79 -15.30 -23.48
CA VAL A 81 -1.07 -16.41 -24.12
C VAL A 81 -2.03 -17.34 -24.86
N LYS A 82 -3.25 -17.54 -24.36
CA LYS A 82 -4.28 -18.32 -25.06
C LYS A 82 -4.78 -17.67 -26.37
N CYS A 83 -4.54 -16.36 -26.53
CA CYS A 83 -4.88 -15.59 -27.73
C CYS A 83 -3.80 -15.67 -28.83
N ARG A 84 -2.63 -16.23 -28.48
CA ARG A 84 -1.52 -16.51 -29.40
C ARG A 84 -1.69 -17.95 -29.93
N VAL A 85 -2.03 -18.10 -31.20
CA VAL A 85 -2.21 -19.44 -31.81
C VAL A 85 -0.87 -20.02 -32.24
N ASN A 86 -0.59 -21.28 -31.87
CA ASN A 86 0.32 -22.16 -32.61
C ASN A 86 -0.39 -23.48 -32.93
N GLY A 87 -0.78 -23.67 -34.20
CA GLY A 87 -1.16 -24.96 -34.80
C GLY A 87 -2.66 -25.27 -34.96
N ILE A 88 -3.01 -25.92 -36.09
CA ILE A 88 -4.36 -26.37 -36.48
C ILE A 88 -5.04 -27.25 -35.40
N VAL A 89 -4.25 -27.95 -34.57
CA VAL A 89 -4.73 -28.92 -33.58
C VAL A 89 -5.22 -28.28 -32.26
N LYS A 90 -4.83 -27.04 -31.94
CA LYS A 90 -5.27 -26.32 -30.72
C LYS A 90 -6.49 -25.41 -30.91
N ARG A 91 -6.91 -25.15 -32.16
CA ARG A 91 -8.05 -24.25 -32.46
C ARG A 91 -9.40 -24.77 -31.96
N VAL A 92 -9.52 -26.04 -31.63
CA VAL A 92 -10.81 -26.68 -31.30
C VAL A 92 -11.16 -26.58 -29.81
N PHE A 93 -10.23 -26.19 -28.92
CA PHE A 93 -10.42 -26.39 -27.46
C PHE A 93 -10.34 -25.14 -26.57
N THR A 94 -10.11 -23.94 -27.11
CA THR A 94 -9.96 -22.74 -26.26
C THR A 94 -11.17 -21.81 -26.38
N ILE A 95 -12.22 -22.07 -25.59
CA ILE A 95 -13.35 -21.15 -25.44
C ILE A 95 -12.96 -20.10 -24.40
N ILE A 96 -12.72 -18.86 -24.84
CA ILE A 96 -12.52 -17.71 -23.96
C ILE A 96 -13.82 -16.90 -23.96
N PRO A 97 -14.58 -16.86 -22.86
CA PRO A 97 -15.77 -16.03 -22.81
C PRO A 97 -15.37 -14.55 -22.77
N THR A 98 -16.10 -13.67 -23.47
CA THR A 98 -15.87 -12.21 -23.45
C THR A 98 -15.89 -11.63 -22.03
N ALA A 99 -16.65 -12.25 -21.12
CA ALA A 99 -16.67 -11.89 -19.70
C ALA A 99 -15.29 -12.04 -19.02
N ALA A 100 -14.42 -12.96 -19.48
CA ALA A 100 -13.07 -13.12 -18.95
C ALA A 100 -12.20 -11.89 -19.23
N PHE A 101 -12.28 -11.31 -20.42
CA PHE A 101 -11.56 -10.07 -20.76
C PHE A 101 -12.07 -8.88 -19.96
N ARG A 102 -13.38 -8.73 -19.80
CA ARG A 102 -13.96 -7.66 -18.97
C ARG A 102 -13.53 -7.77 -17.51
N LYS A 103 -13.56 -8.99 -16.95
CA LYS A 103 -13.08 -9.25 -15.59
C LYS A 103 -11.60 -8.93 -15.46
N MET A 104 -10.78 -9.36 -16.41
CA MET A 104 -9.34 -9.08 -16.40
C MET A 104 -9.04 -7.57 -16.50
N SER A 105 -9.74 -6.88 -17.40
CA SER A 105 -9.63 -5.43 -17.55
C SER A 105 -10.00 -4.68 -16.26
N ALA A 106 -11.04 -5.11 -15.55
CA ALA A 106 -11.41 -4.55 -14.25
C ALA A 106 -10.37 -4.84 -13.15
N GLN A 107 -9.80 -6.05 -13.13
CA GLN A 107 -8.74 -6.40 -12.16
C GLN A 107 -7.47 -5.60 -12.38
N LEU A 108 -7.05 -5.40 -13.64
CA LEU A 108 -5.91 -4.54 -13.97
C LEU A 108 -6.17 -3.07 -13.58
N GLU A 109 -7.39 -2.57 -13.79
CA GLU A 109 -7.75 -1.22 -13.35
C GLU A 109 -7.66 -1.06 -11.83
N ASN A 110 -8.10 -2.08 -11.09
CA ASN A 110 -7.98 -2.06 -9.63
C ASN A 110 -6.51 -2.00 -9.19
N SER A 111 -5.63 -2.85 -9.75
CA SER A 111 -4.20 -2.82 -9.45
C SER A 111 -3.54 -1.48 -9.83
N ILE A 112 -3.98 -0.85 -10.92
CA ILE A 112 -3.54 0.51 -11.30
C ILE A 112 -3.96 1.51 -10.22
N GLY A 113 -5.21 1.47 -9.76
CA GLY A 113 -5.72 2.32 -8.69
C GLY A 113 -4.93 2.16 -7.40
N ASP A 114 -4.68 0.92 -6.97
CA ASP A 114 -3.96 0.60 -5.74
C ASP A 114 -2.51 1.12 -5.77
N LEU A 115 -1.78 0.89 -6.87
CA LEU A 115 -0.41 1.38 -7.01
C LEU A 115 -0.34 2.90 -7.16
N SER A 116 -1.31 3.52 -7.83
CA SER A 116 -1.37 4.99 -7.96
C SER A 116 -1.58 5.62 -6.58
N TRP A 117 -2.49 5.05 -5.79
CA TRP A 117 -2.71 5.46 -4.41
C TRP A 117 -1.44 5.26 -3.55
N LEU A 118 -0.77 4.11 -3.67
CA LEU A 118 0.44 3.81 -2.90
C LEU A 118 1.56 4.81 -3.16
N LEU A 119 1.79 5.14 -4.43
CA LEU A 119 2.80 6.13 -4.83
C LEU A 119 2.49 7.51 -4.27
N ARG A 120 1.22 7.93 -4.35
CA ARG A 120 0.79 9.23 -3.81
C ARG A 120 0.92 9.29 -2.30
N VAL A 121 0.42 8.29 -1.57
CA VAL A 121 0.46 8.31 -0.10
C VAL A 121 1.91 8.25 0.42
N SER A 122 2.80 7.62 -0.34
CA SER A 122 4.24 7.56 -0.03
C SER A 122 5.02 8.80 -0.49
N ALA A 123 4.43 9.68 -1.29
CA ALA A 123 5.10 10.89 -1.76
C ALA A 123 5.26 11.91 -0.61
N PRO A 124 6.32 12.75 -0.67
CA PRO A 124 6.46 13.90 0.22
C PRO A 124 5.23 14.80 0.17
N ALA A 125 4.92 15.50 1.27
CA ALA A 125 3.73 16.33 1.38
C ALA A 125 3.61 17.37 0.24
N ASP A 126 4.72 17.96 -0.19
CA ASP A 126 4.76 18.98 -1.25
C ASP A 126 4.48 18.42 -2.66
N ASP A 127 4.67 17.11 -2.86
CA ASP A 127 4.50 16.42 -4.15
C ASP A 127 3.17 15.63 -4.22
N ARG A 128 2.38 15.62 -3.14
CA ARG A 128 1.03 15.02 -3.14
C ARG A 128 0.09 15.92 -3.94
N GLY A 129 0.10 15.77 -5.26
CA GLY A 129 -0.81 16.50 -6.15
C GLY A 129 -2.28 16.34 -5.74
N ASP A 130 -3.08 17.37 -6.02
CA ASP A 130 -4.51 17.51 -5.67
C ASP A 130 -5.45 16.48 -6.35
N GLU A 131 -4.91 15.43 -6.96
CA GLU A 131 -5.68 14.42 -7.68
C GLU A 131 -6.39 13.48 -6.68
N TYR A 132 -7.69 13.74 -6.51
CA TYR A 132 -8.60 12.90 -5.73
C TYR A 132 -8.81 11.55 -6.41
N LEU A 133 -8.06 10.52 -5.99
CA LEU A 133 -8.19 9.15 -6.51
C LEU A 133 -9.30 8.31 -5.85
N GLY A 134 -10.10 8.90 -4.94
CA GLY A 134 -11.06 8.14 -4.14
C GLY A 134 -10.38 7.10 -3.23
N LEU A 135 -11.17 6.16 -2.70
CA LEU A 135 -10.65 5.03 -1.92
C LEU A 135 -9.90 4.06 -2.84
N PRO A 136 -8.70 3.58 -2.47
CA PRO A 136 -8.01 2.58 -3.25
C PRO A 136 -8.82 1.26 -3.22
N PRO A 137 -8.92 0.54 -4.34
CA PRO A 137 -9.62 -0.74 -4.43
C PRO A 137 -9.28 -1.75 -3.32
N ILE A 138 -8.02 -1.81 -2.85
CA ILE A 138 -7.57 -2.66 -1.75
C ILE A 138 -8.28 -2.35 -0.42
N ALA A 139 -8.75 -1.11 -0.23
CA ALA A 139 -9.50 -0.70 0.95
C ALA A 139 -11.02 -0.73 0.75
N ALA A 140 -11.52 -1.20 -0.40
CA ALA A 140 -12.96 -1.16 -0.70
C ALA A 140 -13.82 -1.95 0.31
N ASN A 141 -13.29 -3.06 0.85
CA ASN A 141 -13.98 -3.87 1.85
C ASN A 141 -13.79 -3.36 3.28
N GLU A 142 -12.74 -2.58 3.52
CA GLU A 142 -12.40 -2.04 4.83
C GLU A 142 -11.90 -0.59 4.69
N PRO A 143 -12.81 0.38 4.45
CA PRO A 143 -12.44 1.76 4.13
C PRO A 143 -11.61 2.45 5.22
N ILE A 144 -11.73 1.98 6.47
CA ILE A 144 -10.96 2.49 7.59
C ILE A 144 -9.44 2.27 7.42
N LEU A 145 -9.02 1.22 6.69
CA LEU A 145 -7.59 1.00 6.40
C LEU A 145 -7.00 2.14 5.57
N CYS A 146 -7.76 2.67 4.60
CA CYS A 146 -7.31 3.82 3.82
C CYS A 146 -7.00 5.01 4.72
N LEU A 147 -7.90 5.32 5.67
CA LEU A 147 -7.70 6.42 6.61
C LEU A 147 -6.50 6.16 7.52
N ILE A 148 -6.37 4.94 8.08
CA ILE A 148 -5.24 4.57 8.94
C ILE A 148 -3.91 4.75 8.21
N TRP A 149 -3.81 4.23 6.99
CA TRP A 149 -2.59 4.33 6.18
C TRP A 149 -2.24 5.77 5.82
N GLU A 150 -3.24 6.59 5.50
CA GLU A 150 -3.05 8.00 5.23
C GLU A 150 -2.50 8.74 6.45
N GLN A 151 -3.07 8.51 7.64
CA GLN A 151 -2.55 9.13 8.87
C GLN A 151 -1.13 8.66 9.21
N ILE A 152 -0.81 7.38 8.99
CA ILE A 152 0.54 6.84 9.24
C ILE A 152 1.57 7.42 8.25
N ALA A 153 1.17 7.63 7.00
CA ALA A 153 2.02 8.30 6.02
C ALA A 153 2.27 9.77 6.39
N ILE A 154 1.22 10.51 6.79
CA ILE A 154 1.35 11.89 7.28
C ILE A 154 2.26 11.95 8.51
N LEU A 155 2.15 11.00 9.45
CA LEU A 155 3.05 10.90 10.60
C LEU A 155 4.54 10.76 10.21
N SER A 156 4.80 10.21 9.04
CA SER A 156 6.14 9.90 8.54
C SER A 156 6.74 11.03 7.69
N THR A 157 5.92 11.68 6.85
CA THR A 157 6.37 12.64 5.82
C THR A 157 5.81 14.05 5.95
N GLY A 158 4.80 14.26 6.80
CA GLY A 158 4.14 15.55 6.98
C GLY A 158 4.96 16.57 7.78
N SER A 159 4.49 17.82 7.80
CA SER A 159 5.04 18.86 8.67
C SER A 159 4.82 18.51 10.15
N LEU A 160 5.49 19.21 11.07
CA LEU A 160 5.29 18.97 12.51
C LEU A 160 3.82 19.19 12.95
N GLU A 161 3.09 20.06 12.26
CA GLU A 161 1.68 20.34 12.51
C GLU A 161 0.82 19.21 11.95
N ASP A 162 0.99 18.83 10.67
CA ASP A 162 0.24 17.72 10.06
C ASP A 162 0.44 16.41 10.82
N ARG A 163 1.66 16.15 11.31
CA ARG A 163 1.98 14.97 12.13
C ARG A 163 1.23 15.00 13.46
N SER A 164 1.05 16.17 14.07
CA SER A 164 0.26 16.34 15.29
C SER A 164 -1.21 16.02 15.05
N ASP A 165 -1.78 16.56 13.97
CA ASP A 165 -3.17 16.33 13.58
C ASP A 165 -3.43 14.87 13.20
N ALA A 166 -2.46 14.24 12.53
CA ALA A 166 -2.52 12.82 12.20
C ALA A 166 -2.51 11.95 13.46
N ALA A 167 -1.67 12.28 14.45
CA ALA A 167 -1.69 11.60 15.74
C ALA A 167 -3.03 11.78 16.46
N ALA A 168 -3.60 12.99 16.47
CA ALA A 168 -4.92 13.26 17.05
C ALA A 168 -6.04 12.45 16.35
N SER A 169 -5.96 12.31 15.03
CA SER A 169 -6.89 11.49 14.25
C SER A 169 -6.78 10.02 14.64
N LEU A 170 -5.57 9.47 14.77
CA LEU A 170 -5.37 8.10 15.24
C LEU A 170 -5.86 7.87 16.67
N VAL A 171 -5.72 8.87 17.56
CA VAL A 171 -6.30 8.82 18.92
C VAL A 171 -7.81 8.65 18.86
N SER A 172 -8.49 9.42 18.01
CA SER A 172 -9.94 9.33 17.85
C SER A 172 -10.34 7.94 17.36
N LEU A 173 -9.68 7.42 16.32
CA LEU A 173 -9.95 6.06 15.81
C LEU A 173 -9.75 4.96 16.86
N ALA A 174 -8.61 4.97 17.56
CA ALA A 174 -8.29 3.97 18.57
C ALA A 174 -9.23 4.04 19.79
N ARG A 175 -9.77 5.21 20.10
CA ARG A 175 -10.74 5.40 21.19
C ARG A 175 -12.12 4.91 20.82
N ASP A 176 -12.55 5.12 19.58
CA ASP A 176 -13.89 4.79 19.10
C ASP A 176 -14.10 3.27 18.97
N ASN A 177 -13.05 2.52 18.60
CA ASN A 177 -13.14 1.08 18.41
C ASN A 177 -11.81 0.36 18.64
N ASP A 178 -11.80 -0.63 19.53
CA ASP A 178 -10.62 -1.46 19.83
C ASP A 178 -10.04 -2.14 18.58
N ARG A 179 -10.89 -2.54 17.62
CA ARG A 179 -10.45 -3.10 16.34
C ARG A 179 -9.57 -2.12 15.57
N TYR A 180 -9.90 -0.82 15.58
CA TYR A 180 -9.10 0.18 14.86
C TYR A 180 -7.75 0.38 15.53
N GLY A 181 -7.68 0.29 16.86
CA GLY A 181 -6.41 0.23 17.59
C GLY A 181 -5.52 -0.91 17.08
N LYS A 182 -6.06 -2.13 16.96
CA LYS A 182 -5.32 -3.28 16.42
C LYS A 182 -4.82 -3.05 15.00
N LEU A 183 -5.68 -2.53 14.12
CA LEU A 183 -5.28 -2.21 12.74
C LEU A 183 -4.15 -1.17 12.70
N ILE A 184 -4.17 -0.14 13.55
CA ILE A 184 -3.08 0.85 13.61
C ILE A 184 -1.74 0.17 13.96
N ILE A 185 -1.74 -0.81 14.87
CA ILE A 185 -0.54 -1.58 15.22
C ILE A 185 -0.10 -2.47 14.06
N GLU A 186 -1.02 -3.26 13.49
CA GLU A 186 -0.76 -4.22 12.41
C GLU A 186 -0.21 -3.53 11.15
N GLU A 187 -0.73 -2.35 10.85
CA GLU A 187 -0.30 -1.52 9.72
C GLU A 187 0.96 -0.69 10.05
N GLY A 188 1.51 -0.78 11.26
CA GLY A 188 2.83 -0.23 11.59
C GLY A 188 2.83 1.22 12.08
N GLY A 189 1.71 1.71 12.61
CA GLY A 189 1.60 3.08 13.13
C GLY A 189 2.45 3.37 14.38
N VAL A 190 2.86 2.34 15.13
CA VAL A 190 3.64 2.49 16.37
C VAL A 190 4.97 3.20 16.13
N GLY A 191 5.71 2.84 15.07
CA GLY A 191 7.01 3.42 14.77
C GLY A 191 6.96 4.94 14.53
N PRO A 192 6.14 5.43 13.59
CA PRO A 192 5.95 6.85 13.34
C PRO A 192 5.43 7.63 14.55
N LEU A 193 4.52 7.05 15.35
CA LEU A 193 4.08 7.63 16.61
C LEU A 193 5.26 7.80 17.58
N LEU A 194 6.08 6.76 17.78
CA LEU A 194 7.28 6.85 18.64
C LEU A 194 8.29 7.89 18.15
N LYS A 195 8.42 8.05 16.84
CA LYS A 195 9.27 9.10 16.24
C LYS A 195 8.71 10.49 16.56
N LEU A 196 7.40 10.69 16.42
CA LEU A 196 6.74 11.95 16.75
C LEU A 196 6.87 12.29 18.25
N ILE A 197 6.82 11.31 19.15
CA ILE A 197 7.05 11.56 20.57
C ILE A 197 8.47 12.12 20.83
N LYS A 198 9.47 11.73 20.04
CA LYS A 198 10.86 12.20 20.22
C LYS A 198 11.14 13.55 19.58
N GLU A 199 10.53 13.81 18.42
CA GLU A 199 10.89 14.94 17.54
C GLU A 199 9.80 16.02 17.46
N GLY A 200 8.59 15.71 17.91
CA GLY A 200 7.42 16.57 17.81
C GLY A 200 7.49 17.79 18.72
N LYS A 201 6.61 18.76 18.45
CA LYS A 201 6.26 19.82 19.41
C LYS A 201 5.37 19.23 20.51
N GLN A 202 5.21 19.96 21.61
CA GLN A 202 4.47 19.52 22.79
C GLN A 202 3.13 18.84 22.45
N GLU A 203 2.28 19.49 21.62
CA GLU A 203 0.99 18.91 21.23
C GLU A 203 1.12 17.58 20.47
N GLY A 204 2.00 17.51 19.48
CA GLY A 204 2.25 16.27 18.74
C GLY A 204 2.83 15.16 19.62
N GLN A 205 3.69 15.51 20.57
CA GLN A 205 4.23 14.56 21.56
C GLN A 205 3.11 14.01 22.47
N GLU A 206 2.24 14.89 22.97
CA GLU A 206 1.10 14.52 23.82
C GLU A 206 0.10 13.64 23.05
N ASN A 207 -0.25 14.01 21.81
CA ASN A 207 -1.15 13.23 20.96
C ASN A 207 -0.56 11.86 20.62
N ALA A 208 0.73 11.80 20.28
CA ALA A 208 1.37 10.53 19.97
C ALA A 208 1.49 9.62 21.20
N ALA A 209 1.84 10.16 22.37
CA ALA A 209 1.87 9.40 23.62
C ALA A 209 0.48 8.87 24.00
N ARG A 210 -0.56 9.69 23.80
CA ARG A 210 -1.96 9.30 24.00
C ARG A 210 -2.38 8.18 23.06
N ALA A 211 -1.99 8.25 21.78
CA ALA A 211 -2.25 7.19 20.82
C ALA A 211 -1.62 5.87 21.29
N ILE A 212 -0.32 5.87 21.62
CA ILE A 212 0.38 4.69 22.16
C ILE A 212 -0.34 4.12 23.38
N GLY A 213 -0.77 4.95 24.33
CA GLY A 213 -1.52 4.50 25.50
C GLY A 213 -2.87 3.83 25.16
N LEU A 214 -3.54 4.28 24.10
CA LEU A 214 -4.80 3.68 23.63
C LEU A 214 -4.58 2.37 22.85
N LEU A 215 -3.42 2.18 22.24
CA LEU A 215 -3.08 0.96 21.50
C LEU A 215 -2.76 -0.23 22.44
N GLY A 216 -2.19 0.02 23.62
CA GLY A 216 -1.78 -1.00 24.58
C GLY A 216 -2.91 -1.56 25.47
N ARG A 217 -4.11 -1.82 24.92
CA ARG A 217 -5.28 -2.26 25.70
C ARG A 217 -5.33 -3.77 25.99
N ASP A 218 -4.56 -4.57 25.29
CA ASP A 218 -4.52 -6.02 25.45
C ASP A 218 -3.07 -6.56 25.35
N PRO A 219 -2.79 -7.76 25.90
CA PRO A 219 -1.43 -8.30 25.97
C PRO A 219 -0.76 -8.48 24.60
N GLU A 220 -1.51 -8.90 23.57
CA GLU A 220 -0.98 -9.11 22.24
C GLU A 220 -0.54 -7.78 21.62
N SER A 221 -1.36 -6.73 21.75
CA SER A 221 -1.01 -5.38 21.32
C SER A 221 0.24 -4.86 22.04
N VAL A 222 0.34 -5.10 23.35
CA VAL A 222 1.51 -4.72 24.16
C VAL A 222 2.78 -5.44 23.69
N ASP A 223 2.71 -6.73 23.39
CA ASP A 223 3.87 -7.49 22.90
C ASP A 223 4.42 -6.90 21.59
N HIS A 224 3.54 -6.58 20.64
CA HIS A 224 3.93 -5.91 19.39
C HIS A 224 4.58 -4.53 19.66
N MET A 225 4.04 -3.77 20.60
CA MET A 225 4.57 -2.46 20.99
C MET A 225 5.94 -2.55 21.68
N ILE A 226 6.18 -3.58 22.48
CA ILE A 226 7.48 -3.84 23.11
C ILE A 226 8.54 -4.10 22.03
N VAL A 227 8.21 -4.93 21.03
CA VAL A 227 9.10 -5.21 19.89
C VAL A 227 9.40 -3.93 19.09
N ALA A 228 8.44 -3.01 18.96
CA ALA A 228 8.64 -1.71 18.35
C ALA A 228 9.47 -0.72 19.20
N GLY A 229 9.84 -1.10 20.43
CA GLY A 229 10.74 -0.35 21.29
C GLY A 229 10.06 0.70 22.19
N VAL A 230 8.74 0.62 22.38
CA VAL A 230 7.98 1.60 23.19
C VAL A 230 8.61 1.84 24.57
N CYS A 231 9.02 0.78 25.28
CA CYS A 231 9.62 0.90 26.62
C CYS A 231 10.88 1.78 26.63
N SER A 232 11.75 1.63 25.62
CA SER A 232 13.00 2.40 25.53
C SER A 232 12.72 3.90 25.32
N VAL A 233 11.70 4.21 24.54
CA VAL A 233 11.31 5.59 24.22
C VAL A 233 10.71 6.25 25.45
N PHE A 234 9.76 5.61 26.12
CA PHE A 234 9.12 6.14 27.32
C PHE A 234 10.09 6.27 28.50
N ALA A 235 11.00 5.32 28.69
CA ALA A 235 12.05 5.43 29.72
C ALA A 235 12.92 6.67 29.51
N LYS A 236 13.27 6.99 28.25
CA LYS A 236 14.03 8.19 27.91
C LYS A 236 13.25 9.47 28.22
N ILE A 237 11.99 9.54 27.80
CA ILE A 237 11.13 10.72 27.99
C ILE A 237 10.89 11.00 29.47
N LEU A 238 10.63 9.96 30.27
CA LEU A 238 10.44 10.12 31.71
C LEU A 238 11.72 10.60 32.42
N LYS A 239 12.90 10.27 31.89
CA LYS A 239 14.19 10.74 32.42
C LYS A 239 14.52 12.17 32.03
N GLU A 240 14.19 12.57 30.81
CA GLU A 240 14.52 13.88 30.23
C GLU A 240 13.40 14.93 30.40
N GLY A 241 12.21 14.48 30.79
CA GLY A 241 11.04 15.33 30.94
C GLY A 241 11.27 16.43 31.98
N PRO A 242 10.71 17.63 31.79
CA PRO A 242 10.83 18.75 32.72
C PRO A 242 10.05 18.54 34.02
N MET A 243 9.70 17.29 34.36
CA MET A 243 8.89 16.93 35.51
C MET A 243 9.65 17.32 36.79
N LYS A 244 9.38 18.52 37.30
CA LYS A 244 9.70 18.90 38.67
C LYS A 244 8.72 18.15 39.55
N VAL A 245 9.17 17.02 40.10
CA VAL A 245 8.51 16.38 41.25
C VAL A 245 8.79 17.24 42.48
#